data_AF-A0A163BUE8-F1
#
_entry.id   AF-A0A163BUE8-F1
#
_cell.length_a   1.000
_cell.length_b   1.000
_cell.length_c   1.000
_cell.angle_alpha   90.00
_cell.angle_beta   90.00
_cell.angle_gamma   90.00
#
_symmetry.space_group_name_H-M   'P 1'
#
loop_
_entity.id
_entity.type
_entity.pdbx_description
1 polymer ?
#
loop_
_entity_poly.entity_id
_entity_poly.type
_entity_poly.pdbx_seq_one_letter_code
_entity_poly.pdbx_strand_id
1 'polypeptide(L)'
;MKYIFLVLICFSTSSIIAQDKATYDKVSKTFQENFNAQNIDAIFDLYTTEMQKEMTKEGVKRFVNGCHDQFGKLKGFTFIEAAEGIYSYDVEFDKLTLVMELQLNKEGKISAIQFQES
;
A
#
# COMPACT_ATOMS: atom_id res chain seq x y z
N MET A 1 28.99 47.23 19.75
CA MET A 1 29.04 45.92 20.44
C MET A 1 28.17 44.94 19.67
N LYS A 2 28.71 43.75 19.46
CA LYS A 2 28.36 42.72 18.50
C LYS A 2 27.33 41.78 19.16
N TYR A 3 26.10 41.75 18.66
CA TYR A 3 25.14 40.68 18.99
C TYR A 3 24.76 39.96 17.70
N ILE A 4 25.54 38.93 17.40
CA ILE A 4 25.24 37.93 16.39
C ILE A 4 24.03 37.15 16.91
N PHE A 5 22.87 37.31 16.27
CA PHE A 5 21.75 36.40 16.47
C PHE A 5 22.11 35.09 15.75
N LEU A 6 22.50 34.08 16.54
CA LEU A 6 22.70 32.71 16.08
C LEU A 6 21.32 32.10 15.84
N VAL A 7 20.85 32.06 14.58
CA VAL A 7 19.68 31.27 14.21
C VAL A 7 20.11 29.81 14.06
N LEU A 8 19.61 28.99 14.97
CA LEU A 8 19.77 27.55 15.06
C LEU A 8 18.94 26.88 13.95
N ILE A 9 19.57 26.47 12.84
CA ILE A 9 18.93 25.56 11.87
C ILE A 9 19.22 24.14 12.34
N CYS A 10 18.23 23.49 12.93
CA CYS A 10 18.30 22.12 13.37
C CYS A 10 17.14 21.31 12.76
N PHE A 11 17.55 20.36 11.91
CA PHE A 11 16.88 19.12 11.47
C PHE A 11 15.71 19.19 10.48
N SER A 12 16.05 19.02 9.19
CA SER A 12 15.15 18.63 8.11
C SER A 12 15.41 17.19 7.65
N THR A 13 15.19 16.20 8.53
CA THR A 13 15.27 14.76 8.15
C THR A 13 13.91 14.06 8.10
N SER A 14 12.81 14.76 8.39
CA SER A 14 11.45 14.18 8.45
C SER A 14 10.71 14.13 7.10
N SER A 15 11.28 14.67 6.02
CA SER A 15 10.58 14.74 4.72
C SER A 15 10.41 13.39 4.01
N ILE A 16 11.32 12.43 4.24
CA ILE A 16 11.34 11.16 3.50
C ILE A 16 10.21 10.23 3.99
N ILE A 17 10.06 10.09 5.31
CA ILE A 17 9.05 9.18 5.92
C ILE A 17 7.62 9.67 5.63
N ALA A 18 7.40 10.98 5.65
CA ALA A 18 6.08 11.56 5.35
C ALA A 18 5.68 11.36 3.87
N GLN A 19 6.64 11.38 2.95
CA GLN A 19 6.40 11.15 1.53
C GLN A 19 6.08 9.68 1.23
N ASP A 20 6.72 8.76 1.94
CA ASP A 20 6.45 7.32 1.80
C ASP A 20 5.01 7.03 2.24
N LYS A 21 4.62 7.41 3.47
CA LYS A 21 3.26 7.12 3.97
C LYS A 21 2.17 7.65 3.04
N ALA A 22 2.30 8.87 2.53
CA ALA A 22 1.32 9.45 1.61
C ALA A 22 1.20 8.65 0.29
N THR A 23 2.32 8.11 -0.20
CA THR A 23 2.34 7.25 -1.39
C THR A 23 1.64 5.92 -1.12
N TYR A 24 1.94 5.29 0.02
CA TYR A 24 1.28 4.06 0.44
C TYR A 24 -0.23 4.23 0.63
N ASP A 25 -0.66 5.27 1.36
CA ASP A 25 -2.09 5.56 1.56
C ASP A 25 -2.83 5.74 0.20
N LYS A 26 -2.20 6.43 -0.75
CA LYS A 26 -2.74 6.62 -2.11
C LYS A 26 -2.85 5.30 -2.87
N VAL A 27 -1.82 4.45 -2.83
CA VAL A 27 -1.84 3.16 -3.53
C VAL A 27 -2.87 2.22 -2.90
N SER A 28 -2.94 2.12 -1.57
CA SER A 28 -3.94 1.30 -0.86
C SER A 28 -5.37 1.73 -1.22
N LYS A 29 -5.65 3.03 -1.24
CA LYS A 29 -6.95 3.57 -1.68
C LYS A 29 -7.27 3.22 -3.14
N THR A 30 -6.30 3.40 -4.03
CA THR A 30 -6.46 3.09 -5.46
C THR A 30 -6.69 1.59 -5.67
N PHE A 31 -5.99 0.74 -4.91
CA PHE A 31 -6.20 -0.70 -4.91
C PHE A 31 -7.63 -1.04 -4.45
N GLN A 32 -8.10 -0.48 -3.33
CA GLN A 32 -9.47 -0.68 -2.84
C GLN A 32 -10.53 -0.30 -3.88
N GLU A 33 -10.41 0.87 -4.49
CA GLU A 33 -11.37 1.35 -5.50
C GLU A 33 -11.46 0.38 -6.68
N ASN A 34 -10.32 -0.08 -7.20
CA ASN A 34 -10.28 -1.02 -8.31
C ASN A 34 -10.68 -2.45 -7.90
N PHE A 35 -10.32 -2.90 -6.70
CA PHE A 35 -10.74 -4.19 -6.15
C PHE A 35 -12.26 -4.27 -6.04
N ASN A 36 -12.88 -3.25 -5.46
CA ASN A 36 -14.34 -3.18 -5.29
C ASN A 36 -15.08 -3.00 -6.62
N ALA A 37 -14.42 -2.40 -7.63
CA ALA A 37 -14.94 -2.31 -8.99
C ALA A 37 -14.65 -3.55 -9.85
N GLN A 38 -13.91 -4.54 -9.31
CA GLN A 38 -13.43 -5.72 -10.05
C GLN A 38 -12.64 -5.35 -11.33
N ASN A 39 -11.93 -4.20 -11.29
CA ASN A 39 -11.15 -3.69 -12.41
C ASN A 39 -9.74 -4.32 -12.42
N ILE A 40 -9.67 -5.54 -12.95
CA ILE A 40 -8.43 -6.34 -12.98
C ILE A 40 -7.30 -5.65 -13.71
N ASP A 41 -7.59 -4.93 -14.80
CA ASP A 41 -6.59 -4.25 -15.62
C ASP A 41 -5.89 -3.16 -14.82
N ALA A 42 -6.68 -2.32 -14.13
CA ALA A 42 -6.12 -1.27 -13.29
C ALA A 42 -5.34 -1.84 -12.10
N ILE A 43 -5.78 -2.95 -11.49
CA ILE A 43 -5.02 -3.61 -10.41
C ILE A 43 -3.70 -4.16 -10.95
N PHE A 44 -3.73 -4.82 -12.11
CA PHE A 44 -2.53 -5.35 -12.75
C PHE A 44 -1.52 -4.24 -13.03
N ASP A 45 -1.99 -3.06 -13.44
CA ASP A 45 -1.14 -1.89 -13.70
C ASP A 45 -0.56 -1.25 -12.43
N LEU A 46 -1.05 -1.57 -11.22
CA LEU A 46 -0.43 -1.11 -9.97
C LEU A 46 0.86 -1.89 -9.64
N TYR A 47 1.03 -3.10 -10.18
CA TYR A 47 2.20 -3.93 -9.93
C TYR A 47 3.45 -3.43 -10.65
N THR A 48 4.62 -3.78 -10.11
CA THR A 48 5.89 -3.68 -10.84
C THR A 48 5.88 -4.60 -12.05
N THR A 49 6.72 -4.31 -13.06
CA THR A 49 6.88 -5.18 -14.23
C THR A 49 7.31 -6.60 -13.85
N GLU A 50 8.05 -6.77 -12.76
CA GLU A 50 8.44 -8.08 -12.21
C GLU A 50 7.23 -8.82 -11.66
N MET A 51 6.48 -8.21 -10.75
CA MET A 51 5.23 -8.78 -10.21
C MET A 51 4.21 -9.07 -11.30
N GLN A 52 4.11 -8.23 -12.33
CA GLN A 52 3.25 -8.48 -13.49
C GLN A 52 3.63 -9.76 -14.24
N LYS A 53 4.93 -10.05 -14.37
CA LYS A 53 5.43 -11.28 -15.01
C LYS A 53 5.20 -12.50 -14.12
N GLU A 54 5.47 -12.37 -12.81
CA GLU A 54 5.32 -13.47 -11.86
C GLU A 54 3.87 -13.85 -11.63
N MET A 55 3.00 -12.87 -11.36
CA MET A 55 1.59 -13.10 -11.09
C MET A 55 0.79 -13.38 -12.37
N THR A 56 1.16 -12.75 -13.49
CA THR A 56 0.37 -12.67 -14.73
C THR A 56 -1.01 -12.02 -14.53
N LYS A 57 -1.60 -11.51 -15.62
CA LYS A 57 -2.95 -10.92 -15.56
C LYS A 57 -4.01 -11.94 -15.10
N GLU A 58 -3.85 -13.21 -15.47
CA GLU A 58 -4.75 -14.28 -15.07
C GLU A 58 -4.60 -14.64 -13.58
N GLY A 59 -3.37 -14.67 -13.05
CA GLY A 59 -3.16 -14.89 -11.62
C GLY A 59 -3.73 -13.75 -10.77
N VAL A 60 -3.57 -12.49 -11.20
CA VAL A 60 -4.21 -11.33 -10.54
C VAL A 60 -5.72 -11.43 -10.58
N LYS A 61 -6.32 -11.83 -11.72
CA LYS A 61 -7.76 -12.07 -11.81
C LYS A 61 -8.22 -13.13 -10.80
N ARG A 62 -7.53 -14.27 -10.72
CA ARG A 62 -7.88 -15.35 -9.78
C ARG A 62 -7.77 -14.90 -8.34
N PHE A 63 -6.71 -14.17 -8.00
CA PHE A 63 -6.49 -13.61 -6.67
C PHE A 63 -7.61 -12.63 -6.28
N VAL A 64 -7.85 -11.60 -7.10
CA VAL A 64 -8.84 -10.54 -6.81
C VAL A 64 -10.24 -11.12 -6.70
N ASN A 65 -10.65 -11.97 -7.65
CA ASN A 65 -11.97 -12.60 -7.61
C ASN A 65 -12.10 -13.54 -6.41
N GLY A 66 -11.05 -14.34 -6.13
CA GLY A 66 -11.04 -15.24 -4.99
C GLY A 66 -11.20 -14.51 -3.66
N CYS A 67 -10.48 -13.41 -3.45
CA CYS A 67 -10.64 -12.56 -2.28
C CYS A 67 -12.02 -11.90 -2.23
N HIS A 68 -12.52 -11.37 -3.34
CA HIS A 68 -13.84 -10.72 -3.36
C HIS A 68 -14.98 -11.71 -3.09
N ASP A 69 -14.93 -12.92 -3.65
CA ASP A 69 -15.93 -13.96 -3.43
C ASP A 69 -15.91 -14.46 -1.98
N GLN A 70 -14.71 -14.69 -1.43
CA GLN A 70 -14.53 -15.21 -0.09
C GLN A 70 -14.83 -14.15 0.97
N PHE A 71 -14.28 -12.95 0.84
CA PHE A 71 -14.23 -11.93 1.90
C PHE A 71 -15.17 -10.74 1.64
N GLY A 72 -15.61 -10.53 0.39
CA GLY A 72 -16.46 -9.43 -0.02
C GLY A 72 -15.68 -8.17 -0.36
N LYS A 73 -16.36 -7.01 -0.31
CA LYS A 73 -15.78 -5.70 -0.60
C LYS A 73 -14.85 -5.25 0.52
N LEU A 74 -13.79 -4.55 0.14
CA LEU A 74 -12.87 -3.89 1.06
C LEU A 74 -13.49 -2.56 1.54
N LYS A 75 -13.63 -2.39 2.85
CA LYS A 75 -14.25 -1.25 3.53
C LYS A 75 -13.27 -0.18 3.97
N GLY A 76 -12.15 -0.58 4.55
CA GLY A 76 -11.18 0.36 5.08
C GLY A 76 -9.83 -0.27 5.43
N PHE A 77 -8.90 0.61 5.77
CA PHE A 77 -7.55 0.29 6.18
C PHE A 77 -7.25 1.00 7.50
N THR A 78 -6.69 0.29 8.47
CA THR A 78 -6.13 0.85 9.69
C THR A 78 -4.64 0.55 9.70
N PHE A 79 -3.81 1.59 9.68
CA PHE A 79 -2.36 1.41 9.70
C PHE A 79 -1.90 0.77 11.02
N ILE A 80 -1.06 -0.26 10.91
CA ILE A 80 -0.44 -0.95 12.04
C ILE A 80 0.97 -0.42 12.25
N GLU A 81 1.85 -0.67 11.28
CA GLU A 81 3.26 -0.30 11.37
C GLU A 81 3.93 -0.22 9.99
N ALA A 82 5.15 0.32 9.99
CA ALA A 82 6.05 0.30 8.84
C ALA A 82 7.42 -0.19 9.29
N ALA A 83 7.85 -1.34 8.78
CA ALA A 83 9.12 -1.98 9.11
C ALA A 83 9.81 -2.47 7.84
N GLU A 84 11.11 -2.17 7.69
CA GLU A 84 11.92 -2.64 6.55
C GLU A 84 11.34 -2.32 5.16
N GLY A 85 10.57 -1.23 5.05
CA GLY A 85 9.93 -0.82 3.81
C GLY A 85 8.62 -1.56 3.50
N ILE A 86 8.12 -2.39 4.42
CA ILE A 86 6.81 -3.03 4.38
C ILE A 86 5.87 -2.20 5.26
N TYR A 87 4.69 -1.87 4.73
CA TYR A 87 3.62 -1.20 5.46
C TYR A 87 2.49 -2.20 5.73
N SER A 88 2.15 -2.35 7.01
CA SER A 88 1.14 -3.30 7.47
C SER A 88 -0.14 -2.56 7.85
N TYR A 89 -1.29 -3.11 7.46
CA TYR A 89 -2.62 -2.55 7.72
C TYR A 89 -3.58 -3.64 8.16
N ASP A 90 -4.45 -3.35 9.12
CA ASP A 90 -5.69 -4.10 9.27
C ASP A 90 -6.63 -3.66 8.15
N VAL A 91 -7.11 -4.62 7.36
CA VAL A 91 -7.99 -4.41 6.22
C VAL A 91 -9.33 -5.05 6.51
N GLU A 92 -10.35 -4.21 6.63
CA GLU A 92 -11.72 -4.64 6.85
C GLU A 92 -12.37 -5.01 5.51
N PHE A 93 -12.79 -6.26 5.37
CA PHE A 93 -13.69 -6.72 4.31
C PHE A 93 -15.11 -6.89 4.84
N ASP A 94 -16.10 -7.09 3.97
CA ASP A 94 -17.50 -7.34 4.36
C ASP A 94 -17.65 -8.49 5.39
N LYS A 95 -16.79 -9.52 5.33
CA LYS A 95 -16.96 -10.76 6.09
C LYS A 95 -15.91 -11.02 7.16
N LEU A 96 -14.75 -10.37 7.10
CA LEU A 96 -13.67 -10.51 8.07
C LEU A 96 -12.65 -9.37 7.95
N THR A 97 -11.72 -9.32 8.89
CA THR A 97 -10.54 -8.45 8.85
C THR A 97 -9.30 -9.30 8.61
N LEU A 98 -8.38 -8.82 7.76
CA LEU A 98 -7.07 -9.43 7.49
C LEU A 98 -5.97 -8.40 7.68
N VAL A 99 -4.77 -8.85 8.04
CA VAL A 99 -3.56 -8.02 7.92
C VAL A 99 -3.12 -8.02 6.46
N MET A 100 -2.99 -6.84 5.87
CA MET A 100 -2.35 -6.62 4.59
C MET A 100 -0.93 -6.09 4.80
N GLU A 101 0.04 -6.79 4.24
CA GLU A 101 1.41 -6.31 4.11
C GLU A 101 1.63 -5.83 2.68
N LEU A 102 2.03 -4.57 2.55
CA LEU A 102 2.22 -3.90 1.27
C LEU A 102 3.66 -3.40 1.17
N GLN A 103 4.31 -3.70 0.05
CA GLN A 103 5.60 -3.13 -0.30
C GLN A 103 5.50 -2.43 -1.65
N LEU A 104 6.03 -1.21 -1.72
CA LEU A 104 6.14 -0.43 -2.94
C LEU A 104 7.60 -0.28 -3.36
N ASN A 105 7.84 -0.25 -4.66
CA ASN A 105 9.11 0.20 -5.21
C ASN A 105 9.22 1.74 -5.14
N LYS A 106 10.37 2.28 -5.56
CA LYS A 106 10.65 3.73 -5.56
C LYS A 106 9.73 4.57 -6.46
N GLU A 107 8.97 3.93 -7.35
CA GLU A 107 8.00 4.58 -8.25
C GLU A 107 6.56 4.49 -7.73
N GLY A 108 6.36 3.92 -6.53
CA GLY A 108 5.03 3.71 -5.95
C GLY A 108 4.25 2.56 -6.60
N LYS A 109 4.93 1.62 -7.27
CA LYS A 109 4.35 0.39 -7.80
C LYS A 109 4.45 -0.74 -6.79
N ILE A 110 3.44 -1.59 -6.72
CA ILE A 110 3.37 -2.71 -5.78
C ILE A 110 4.40 -3.76 -6.17
N SER A 111 5.41 -3.95 -5.32
CA SER A 111 6.43 -4.99 -5.45
C SER A 111 6.11 -6.25 -4.65
N ALA A 112 5.28 -6.13 -3.61
CA ALA A 112 4.70 -7.26 -2.91
C ALA A 112 3.37 -6.85 -2.26
N ILE A 113 2.40 -7.77 -2.24
CA ILE A 113 1.16 -7.64 -1.48
C ILE A 113 0.73 -9.02 -0.99
N GLN A 114 0.40 -9.12 0.29
CA GLN A 114 -0.16 -10.35 0.87
C GLN A 114 -1.21 -10.04 1.93
N PHE A 115 -2.15 -10.97 2.11
CA PHE A 115 -3.17 -10.93 3.15
C PHE A 115 -3.03 -12.15 4.05
N GLN A 116 -3.06 -11.95 5.37
CA GLN A 116 -2.96 -13.00 6.38
C GLN A 116 -3.94 -12.75 7.52
N GLU A 117 -4.33 -13.81 8.23
CA GLU A 117 -5.11 -13.68 9.47
C GLU A 117 -4.23 -13.04 10.55
N SER A 118 -4.84 -12.16 11.36
CA SER A 118 -4.20 -11.48 12.50
C SER A 118 -3.85 -12.43 13.64
#